data_AF-A0A3M2WNP1-F1
#
_entry.id   AF-A0A3M2WNP1-F1
#
_cell.length_a   1.000
_cell.length_b   1.000
_cell.length_c   1.000
_cell.angle_alpha   90.00
_cell.angle_beta   90.00
_cell.angle_gamma   90.00
#
_symmetry.space_group_name_H-M   'P 1'
#
loop_
_entity.id
_entity.type
_entity.pdbx_description
1 polymer ?
#
loop_
_entity_poly.entity_id
_entity_poly.type
_entity_poly.pdbx_seq_one_letter_code
_entity_poly.pdbx_strand_id
1 'polypeptide(L)'
;YANHPRGFALCSMRSAIRTRYYVQVSADEKVEDWSDERFWTELKSRLPAHLADRLVTGPSIEKSIAPLRSFVVEPMQYGRLFLLGDAAHIV
;
A
#
# COMPACT_ATOMS: atom_id res chain seq x y z
N TYR A 1 9.24 -6.25 -2.51
CA TYR A 1 9.06 -5.75 -1.13
C TYR A 1 10.40 -5.27 -0.62
N ALA A 2 10.42 -4.23 0.21
CA ALA A 2 11.62 -3.75 0.89
C ALA A 2 11.30 -3.56 2.38
N ASN A 3 12.10 -4.19 3.25
CA ASN A 3 12.15 -3.88 4.67
C ASN A 3 13.32 -2.92 4.86
N HIS A 4 13.04 -1.74 5.42
CA HIS A 4 14.02 -0.67 5.59
C HIS A 4 13.83 -0.03 6.97
N PRO A 5 14.89 0.49 7.62
CA PRO A 5 14.77 1.16 8.92
C PRO A 5 13.77 2.32 8.97
N ARG A 6 13.45 2.93 7.81
CA ARG A 6 12.42 3.98 7.67
C ARG A 6 10.99 3.45 7.51
N GLY A 7 10.80 2.13 7.57
CA GLY A 7 9.53 1.45 7.33
C GLY A 7 9.47 0.71 6.00
N PHE A 8 8.41 -0.09 5.84
CA PHE A 8 8.20 -0.94 4.68
C PHE A 8 7.95 -0.14 3.37
N ALA A 9 8.32 -0.74 2.23
CA ALA A 9 7.93 -0.28 0.90
C ALA A 9 7.61 -1.44 -0.06
N LEU A 10 6.74 -1.20 -1.03
CA LEU A 10 6.33 -2.15 -2.07
C LEU A 10 6.31 -1.50 -3.44
N CYS A 11 7.03 -2.11 -4.39
CA CYS A 11 6.94 -1.84 -5.82
C CYS A 11 6.10 -2.92 -6.50
N SER A 12 4.94 -2.55 -7.03
CA SER A 12 4.02 -3.43 -7.76
C SER A 12 3.62 -2.80 -9.09
N MET A 13 2.99 -3.60 -9.96
CA MET A 13 2.53 -3.15 -11.28
C MET A 13 1.09 -3.58 -11.57
N ARG A 14 0.43 -2.85 -12.47
CA ARG A 14 -0.88 -3.18 -13.05
C ARG A 14 -0.76 -3.59 -14.51
N SER A 15 0.21 -3.03 -15.24
CA SER A 15 0.56 -3.39 -16.61
C SER A 15 1.98 -2.88 -16.94
N ALA A 16 2.44 -3.06 -18.19
CA ALA A 16 3.72 -2.53 -18.66
C ALA A 16 3.84 -1.00 -18.56
N ILE A 17 2.72 -0.28 -18.49
CA ILE A 17 2.67 1.19 -18.48
C ILE A 17 1.97 1.76 -17.23
N ARG A 18 1.65 0.92 -16.24
CA ARG A 18 0.94 1.35 -15.03
C ARG A 18 1.45 0.62 -13.81
N THR A 19 1.84 1.39 -12.80
CA THR A 19 2.46 0.89 -11.57
C THR A 19 1.62 1.21 -10.34
N ARG A 20 1.90 0.53 -9.23
CA ARG A 20 1.35 0.84 -7.91
C ARG A 20 2.44 0.66 -6.87
N TYR A 21 2.70 1.71 -6.12
CA TYR A 21 3.71 1.73 -5.06
C TYR A 21 3.05 1.94 -3.71
N TYR A 22 3.69 1.45 -2.65
CA TYR A 22 3.25 1.65 -1.28
C TYR A 22 4.45 1.95 -0.40
N VAL A 23 4.24 2.82 0.59
CA VAL A 23 5.15 3.06 1.70
C VAL A 23 4.35 2.93 2.99
N GLN A 24 4.91 2.30 4.01
CA GLN A 24 4.31 2.29 5.33
C GLN A 24 4.35 3.70 5.92
N VAL A 25 3.23 4.14 6.47
CA VAL A 25 3.05 5.41 7.16
C VAL A 25 2.45 5.16 8.54
N SER A 26 2.50 6.17 9.41
CA SER A 26 1.82 6.10 10.70
C SER A 26 0.29 6.17 10.52
N ALA A 27 -0.47 5.69 11.50
CA ALA A 27 -1.94 5.63 11.44
C ALA A 27 -2.62 7.01 11.52
N ASP A 28 -1.90 8.03 11.97
CA ASP A 28 -2.33 9.43 12.11
C ASP A 28 -1.96 10.31 10.90
N GLU A 29 -1.19 9.78 9.95
CA GLU A 29 -0.84 10.50 8.72
C GLU A 29 -2.09 10.74 7.86
N LYS A 30 -2.13 11.90 7.21
CA LYS A 30 -3.22 12.29 6.31
C LYS A 30 -2.74 12.33 4.86
N VAL A 31 -3.55 11.82 3.94
CA VAL A 31 -3.14 11.67 2.53
C VAL A 31 -2.85 13.02 1.86
N GLU A 32 -3.51 14.09 2.30
CA GLU A 32 -3.28 15.47 1.84
C GLU A 32 -1.87 15.98 2.14
N ASP A 33 -1.22 15.47 3.19
CA ASP A 33 0.15 15.84 3.55
C ASP A 33 1.19 15.11 2.67
N TRP A 34 0.75 14.17 1.83
CA TRP A 34 1.59 13.38 0.93
C TRP A 34 1.48 13.86 -0.52
N SER A 35 2.20 14.94 -0.83
CA SER A 35 2.44 15.34 -2.22
C SER A 35 3.14 14.21 -3.00
N ASP A 36 3.01 14.22 -4.33
CA ASP A 36 3.67 13.21 -5.17
C ASP A 36 5.20 13.26 -4.98
N GLU A 37 5.76 14.45 -4.84
CA GLU A 37 7.18 14.65 -4.56
C GLU A 37 7.61 14.05 -3.22
N ARG A 38 6.84 14.28 -2.15
CA ARG A 38 7.10 13.68 -0.83
C ARG A 38 7.06 12.16 -0.91
N PHE A 39 6.05 11.61 -1.58
CA PHE A 39 5.91 10.17 -1.78
C PHE A 39 7.12 9.57 -2.53
N TRP A 40 7.53 10.17 -3.65
CA TRP A 40 8.66 9.68 -4.44
C TRP A 40 9.98 9.78 -3.69
N THR A 41 10.19 10.88 -2.96
CA THR A 41 11.39 11.08 -2.12
C THR A 41 11.48 9.99 -1.05
N GLU A 42 10.37 9.75 -0.34
CA GLU A 42 10.33 8.74 0.71
C GLU A 42 10.49 7.32 0.14
N LEU A 43 9.81 6.99 -0.96
CA LEU A 43 9.95 5.69 -1.61
C LEU A 43 11.39 5.43 -2.03
N LYS A 44 12.05 6.39 -2.70
CA LYS A 44 13.46 6.25 -3.11
C LYS A 44 14.38 6.04 -1.91
N SER A 45 14.13 6.72 -0.79
CA SER A 45 14.92 6.57 0.44
C SER A 45 14.82 5.17 1.09
N ARG A 46 13.83 4.36 0.72
CA ARG A 46 13.59 3.00 1.24
C ARG A 46 14.05 1.90 0.27
N LEU A 47 14.51 2.27 -0.92
CA LEU A 47 14.96 1.34 -1.95
C LEU A 47 16.48 1.32 -2.04
N PRO A 48 17.10 0.19 -2.44
CA PRO A 48 18.50 0.18 -2.83
C PRO A 48 18.79 1.24 -3.90
N ALA A 49 19.91 1.96 -3.78
CA ALA A 49 20.25 3.11 -4.63
C ALA A 49 20.10 2.81 -6.14
N HIS A 50 20.65 1.68 -6.60
CA HIS A 50 20.58 1.27 -8.01
C HIS A 50 19.15 1.06 -8.55
N LEU A 51 18.17 0.78 -7.69
CA LEU A 51 16.75 0.71 -8.07
C LEU A 51 16.10 2.09 -8.04
N ALA A 52 16.41 2.90 -7.02
CA ALA A 52 15.92 4.27 -6.89
C ALA A 52 16.36 5.16 -8.07
N ASP A 53 17.59 4.97 -8.56
CA ASP A 53 18.15 5.71 -9.70
C ASP A 53 17.45 5.37 -11.02
N ARG A 54 16.91 4.16 -11.15
CA ARG A 54 16.19 3.68 -12.34
C ARG A 54 14.68 3.88 -12.25
N LEU A 55 14.18 4.38 -11.11
CA LEU A 55 12.76 4.54 -10.88
C LEU A 55 12.22 5.72 -11.70
N VAL A 56 11.36 5.40 -12.67
CA VAL A 56 10.60 6.41 -13.41
C VAL A 56 9.42 6.88 -12.55
N THR A 57 9.39 8.17 -12.24
CA THR A 57 8.35 8.82 -11.43
C THR A 57 7.35 9.56 -12.32
N GLY A 58 6.20 9.92 -11.77
CA GLY A 58 5.18 10.69 -12.47
C GLY A 58 4.06 11.15 -11.53
N PRO A 59 3.09 11.92 -12.05
CA PRO A 59 1.93 12.32 -11.27
C PRO A 59 1.10 11.10 -10.85
N SER A 60 0.54 11.16 -9.64
CA SER A 60 -0.35 10.12 -9.16
C SER A 60 -1.69 10.15 -9.90
N ILE A 61 -2.21 8.97 -10.23
CA ILE A 61 -3.59 8.80 -10.73
C ILE A 61 -4.56 8.71 -9.53
N GLU A 62 -4.11 8.06 -8.45
CA GLU A 62 -4.85 7.90 -7.19
C GLU A 62 -3.86 7.78 -6.04
N LYS A 63 -4.23 8.35 -4.88
CA LYS A 63 -3.52 8.20 -3.61
C LYS A 63 -4.53 7.98 -2.48
N SER A 64 -4.23 7.03 -1.62
CA SER A 64 -5.01 6.70 -0.41
C SER A 64 -4.10 6.07 0.63
N ILE A 65 -4.55 6.15 1.89
CA ILE A 65 -3.96 5.42 3.02
C ILE A 65 -4.93 4.30 3.38
N ALA A 66 -4.43 3.07 3.43
CA ALA A 66 -5.21 1.90 3.82
C ALA A 66 -4.74 1.40 5.20
N PRO A 67 -5.63 1.32 6.20
CA PRO A 67 -5.27 0.75 7.49
C PRO A 67 -5.04 -0.76 7.37
N LEU A 68 -3.99 -1.27 8.01
CA LEU A 68 -3.75 -2.71 8.10
C LEU A 68 -4.61 -3.31 9.21
N ARG A 69 -5.30 -4.41 8.92
CA ARG A 69 -6.18 -5.10 9.86
C ARG A 69 -6.16 -6.59 9.58
N SER A 70 -6.10 -7.40 10.63
CA SER A 70 -6.48 -8.81 10.57
C SER A 70 -7.82 -8.98 11.30
N PHE A 71 -8.79 -9.58 10.63
CA PHE A 71 -10.12 -9.84 11.18
C PHE A 71 -10.67 -11.16 10.63
N VAL A 72 -11.28 -11.96 11.49
CA VAL A 72 -11.97 -13.20 11.14
C VAL A 72 -13.22 -13.32 12.01
N VAL A 73 -14.34 -13.71 11.41
CA VAL A 73 -15.57 -14.07 12.13
C VAL A 73 -15.84 -15.57 12.02
N GLU A 74 -16.23 -16.19 13.13
CA GLU A 74 -16.63 -17.59 13.17
C GLU A 74 -17.99 -17.74 13.90
N PRO A 75 -18.96 -18.50 13.34
CA PRO A 75 -18.97 -19.10 12.02
C PRO A 75 -19.26 -18.08 10.90
N MET A 76 -18.85 -18.37 9.67
CA MET A 76 -19.11 -17.51 8.49
C MET A 76 -20.50 -17.75 7.86
N GLN A 77 -21.44 -18.36 8.58
CA GLN A 77 -22.76 -18.69 8.08
C GLN A 77 -23.83 -18.65 9.17
N TYR A 78 -25.06 -18.39 8.77
CA TYR A 78 -26.25 -18.50 9.62
C TYR A 78 -27.45 -18.97 8.81
N GLY A 79 -27.90 -20.22 9.03
CA GLY A 79 -28.98 -20.82 8.23
C GLY A 79 -28.63 -20.91 6.74
N ARG A 80 -29.33 -20.13 5.90
CA ARG A 80 -29.07 -20.03 4.44
C ARG A 80 -28.28 -18.75 4.05
N LEU A 81 -27.79 -17.99 5.02
CA LEU A 81 -26.92 -16.84 4.80
C LEU A 81 -25.45 -17.28 4.92
N PHE A 82 -24.63 -16.90 3.93
CA PHE A 82 -23.20 -17.20 3.86
C PHE A 82 -22.41 -15.89 3.67
N LEU A 83 -21.41 -15.66 4.52
CA LEU A 83 -20.54 -14.50 4.43
C LEU A 83 -19.29 -14.86 3.61
N LEU A 84 -18.91 -13.99 2.67
CA LEU A 84 -17.83 -14.22 1.68
C LEU A 84 -16.97 -12.96 1.55
N GLY A 85 -15.65 -13.11 1.41
CA GLY A 85 -14.71 -12.01 1.25
C GLY A 85 -14.67 -11.08 2.48
N ASP A 86 -14.57 -9.77 2.24
CA ASP A 86 -14.47 -8.74 3.29
C ASP A 86 -15.66 -8.71 4.25
N ALA A 87 -16.79 -9.34 3.89
CA ALA A 87 -17.92 -9.53 4.80
C ALA A 87 -17.61 -10.47 5.98
N ALA A 88 -16.52 -11.24 5.88
CA ALA A 88 -16.17 -12.27 6.85
C ALA A 88 -14.71 -12.21 7.34
N HIS A 89 -13.78 -11.74 6.50
CA HIS A 89 -12.36 -11.68 6.87
C HIS A 89 -11.62 -10.54 6.17
N ILE A 90 -10.60 -9.97 6.84
CA ILE A 90 -9.70 -8.93 6.31
C ILE A 90 -8.24 -9.34 6.56
N VAL A 91 -7.35 -9.11 5.59
CA VAL A 91 -5.90 -9.41 5.64
C VAL A 91 -5.03 -8.21 5.29
#